data_AF-A0A356V6Q8-F1
#
_entry.id   AF-A0A356V6Q8-F1
#
_cell.length_a   1.000
_cell.length_b   1.000
_cell.length_c   1.000
_cell.angle_alpha   90.00
_cell.angle_beta   90.00
_cell.angle_gamma   90.00
#
_symmetry.space_group_name_H-M   'P 1'
#
loop_
_entity.id
_entity.type
_entity.pdbx_description
1 polymer ?
#
loop_
_entity_poly.entity_id
_entity_poly.type
_entity_poly.pdbx_seq_one_letter_code
_entity_poly.pdbx_strand_id
1 'polypeptide(L)' 'DIATIMDLTSATVEKHLRLAREALDVETTAQAVLKASYQSQIFILKN' A
#
# COMPACT_ATOMS: atom_id res chain seq x y z
N ASP A 1 0.56 5.61 12.44
CA ASP A 1 1.72 6.26 11.81
C ASP A 1 1.45 6.73 10.38
N ILE A 2 1.20 5.85 9.41
CA ILE A 2 0.96 6.24 8.00
C ILE A 2 -0.14 7.32 7.86
N ALA A 3 -1.28 7.12 8.52
CA ALA A 3 -2.39 8.07 8.53
C ALA A 3 -1.95 9.47 9.00
N THR A 4 -1.14 9.54 10.05
CA THR A 4 -0.59 10.80 10.57
C THR A 4 0.42 11.43 9.61
N ILE A 5 1.32 10.63 9.03
CA ILE A 5 2.35 11.10 8.09
C ILE A 5 1.72 11.69 6.82
N MET A 6 0.60 11.11 6.37
CA MET A 6 -0.08 11.52 5.15
C MET A 6 -1.24 12.52 5.38
N ASP A 7 -1.54 12.88 6.64
CA ASP A 7 -2.71 13.68 7.02
C ASP A 7 -4.04 13.09 6.51
N LEU A 8 -4.23 11.78 6.73
CA LEU A 8 -5.40 11.00 6.31
C LEU A 8 -6.07 10.31 7.50
N THR A 9 -7.33 9.89 7.31
CA THR A 9 -8.02 9.05 8.32
C THR A 9 -7.53 7.59 8.26
N SER A 10 -7.54 6.90 9.41
CA SER A 10 -7.21 5.47 9.48
C SER A 10 -8.09 4.62 8.57
N ALA A 11 -9.39 4.94 8.48
CA ALA A 11 -10.33 4.24 7.60
C ALA A 11 -9.94 4.35 6.12
N THR A 12 -9.43 5.52 5.69
CA THR A 12 -8.92 5.71 4.33
C THR A 12 -7.70 4.82 4.06
N VAL A 13 -6.74 4.76 4.99
CA VAL A 13 -5.55 3.93 4.85
C VAL A 13 -5.92 2.44 4.79
N GLU A 14 -6.78 1.97 5.69
CA GLU A 14 -7.24 0.58 5.73
C GLU A 14 -7.96 0.18 4.44
N LYS A 15 -8.81 1.05 3.89
CA LYS A 15 -9.48 0.83 2.61
C LYS A 15 -8.46 0.61 1.49
N HIS A 16 -7.41 1.44 1.39
CA HIS A 16 -6.41 1.30 0.33
C HIS A 16 -5.52 0.07 0.52
N LEU A 17 -5.15 -0.27 1.76
CA LEU A 17 -4.41 -1.51 2.04
C LEU A 17 -5.23 -2.76 1.69
N ARG A 18 -6.54 -2.75 1.92
CA ARG A 18 -7.43 -3.82 1.45
C ARG A 18 -7.47 -3.90 -0.07
N LEU A 19 -7.67 -2.76 -0.75
CA LEU A 19 -7.70 -2.72 -2.22
C LEU A 19 -6.38 -3.16 -2.85
N ALA A 20 -5.23 -2.82 -2.26
CA ALA A 20 -3.92 -3.26 -2.74
C ALA A 20 -3.75 -4.79 -2.63
N ARG A 21 -4.24 -5.39 -1.53
CA ARG A 21 -4.25 -6.85 -1.36
C ARG A 21 -5.16 -7.54 -2.37
N GLU A 22 -6.36 -7.01 -2.59
CA GLU A 22 -7.30 -7.51 -3.60
C GLU A 22 -6.73 -7.40 -5.02
N ALA A 23 -6.15 -6.25 -5.37
CA ALA A 23 -5.57 -6.02 -6.70
C ALA A 23 -4.35 -6.90 -7.00
N LEU A 24 -3.58 -7.25 -5.96
CA LEU A 24 -2.40 -8.09 -6.07
C LEU A 24 -2.66 -9.56 -5.76
N ASP A 25 -3.89 -9.95 -5.42
CA ASP A 25 -4.28 -11.31 -5.05
C ASP A 25 -3.38 -11.90 -3.95
N VAL A 26 -3.34 -11.23 -2.79
CA VAL A 26 -2.53 -11.60 -1.63
C VAL A 26 -3.28 -11.37 -0.32
N GLU A 27 -2.91 -12.09 0.75
CA GLU A 27 -3.65 -12.08 2.02
C GLU A 27 -3.14 -11.02 3.00
N THR A 28 -1.85 -10.74 2.99
CA THR A 28 -1.21 -9.82 3.95
C THR A 28 -0.59 -8.60 3.27
N THR A 29 -0.51 -7.50 4.01
CA THR A 29 0.15 -6.28 3.52
C THR A 29 1.63 -6.51 3.21
N ALA A 30 2.30 -7.40 3.96
CA ALA A 30 3.69 -7.75 3.71
C ALA A 30 3.88 -8.41 2.32
N GLN A 31 2.98 -9.35 1.96
CA GLN A 31 2.99 -9.96 0.62
C GLN A 31 2.70 -8.92 -0.47
N ALA A 32 1.77 -7.99 -0.24
CA ALA A 32 1.46 -6.91 -1.18
C ALA A 32 2.70 -6.04 -1.45
N VAL A 33 3.43 -5.64 -0.41
CA VAL A 33 4.67 -4.85 -0.54
C VAL A 33 5.75 -5.63 -1.29
N LEU A 34 5.94 -6.92 -0.97
CA LEU A 34 6.92 -7.77 -1.66
C LEU A 34 6.58 -7.94 -3.15
N LYS A 35 5.32 -8.24 -3.48
CA LYS A 35 4.86 -8.46 -4.85
C LYS A 35 4.88 -7.16 -5.67
N ALA A 36 4.44 -6.03 -5.10
CA ALA A 36 4.54 -4.72 -5.75
C ALA A 36 6.00 -4.32 -6.03
N SER A 37 6.92 -4.63 -5.11
CA SER A 37 8.35 -4.39 -5.32
C SER A 37 8.90 -5.25 -6.46
N TYR A 38 8.55 -6.54 -6.50
CA TYR A 38 8.97 -7.45 -7.58
C TYR A 38 8.40 -7.04 -8.94
N GLN A 39 7.18 -6.51 -8.97
CA GLN A 39 6.52 -6.01 -10.19
C GLN A 39 6.94 -4.59 -10.60
N SER A 40 7.90 -3.96 -9.90
CA SER A 40 8.32 -2.56 -10.16
C SER A 40 7.17 -1.54 -10.06
N GLN A 41 6.22 -1.77 -9.15
CA GLN A 41 5.06 -0.90 -8.91
C GLN A 41 5.24 0.10 -7.75
N ILE A 42 6.45 0.18 -7.16
CA ILE A 42 6.81 1.20 -6.17
C ILE A 42 7.59 2.29 -6.87
N PHE A 43 6.97 3.46 -7.05
CA PHE A 43 7.54 4.58 -7.77
C PHE A 43 8.10 5.63 -6.80
N ILE A 44 9.36 6.02 -7.00
CA ILE A 44 9.99 7.11 -6.25
C ILE A 44 9.94 8.36 -7.12
N LEU A 45 9.15 9.35 -6.71
CA LEU A 45 9.19 10.68 -7.30
C LEU A 45 10.42 11.42 -6.77
N LYS A 46 11.23 11.98 -7.67
CA LYS A 46 12.29 12.92 -7.27
C LYS A 46 11.65 14.30 -7.11
N ASN A 47 11.94 14.94 -5.98
CA ASN A 47 11.63 16.35 -5.74
C ASN A 47 12.63 17.26 -6.44
#